data_AF-A0A539DUY0-F1
#
_entry.id   AF-A0A539DUY0-F1
#
_cell.length_a   1.000
_cell.length_b   1.000
_cell.length_c   1.000
_cell.angle_alpha   90.00
_cell.angle_beta   90.00
_cell.angle_gamma   90.00
#
_symmetry.space_group_name_H-M   'P 1'
#
loop_
_entity.id
_entity.type
_entity.pdbx_description
1 polymer ?
#
loop_
_entity_poly.entity_id
_entity_poly.type
_entity_poly.pdbx_seq_one_letter_code
_entity_poly.pdbx_strand_id
1 'polypeptide(L)'
;ITADGVEGLCVYTQRIESIGCDSVVVVTARLPDDALARALRERGAEWGAAGLSSVTAVGDSWCPGTIAAAVWDGRRFAEELDENPGGDGTPFRREVTAIAPRARVFSSEGGAPTSSPTETSPGA
;
A
#
# COMPACT_ATOMS: atom_id res chain seq x y z
N ILE A 1 -22.39 -25.53 6.08
CA ILE A 1 -22.34 -26.83 5.38
C ILE A 1 -23.05 -27.82 6.29
N THR A 2 -24.07 -28.50 5.79
CA THR A 2 -24.88 -29.47 6.53
C THR A 2 -24.66 -30.87 5.95
N ALA A 3 -25.29 -31.89 6.53
CA ALA A 3 -25.22 -33.26 6.00
C ALA A 3 -25.87 -33.39 4.61
N ASP A 4 -26.90 -32.59 4.35
CA ASP A 4 -27.74 -32.68 3.14
C ASP A 4 -27.42 -31.61 2.09
N GLY A 5 -26.48 -30.70 2.37
CA GLY A 5 -26.06 -29.64 1.44
C GLY A 5 -25.46 -28.40 2.10
N VAL A 6 -25.88 -27.21 1.64
CA VAL A 6 -25.41 -25.91 2.15
C VAL A 6 -26.57 -25.00 2.50
N GLU A 7 -26.36 -24.10 3.46
CA GLU A 7 -27.30 -23.03 3.79
C GLU A 7 -26.75 -21.71 3.24
N GLY A 8 -27.55 -21.03 2.42
CA GLY A 8 -27.28 -19.69 1.93
C GLY A 8 -28.02 -18.65 2.77
N LEU A 9 -27.33 -17.58 3.17
CA LEU A 9 -27.93 -16.42 3.82
C LEU A 9 -28.08 -15.28 2.80
N CYS A 10 -29.30 -14.77 2.62
CA CYS A 10 -29.51 -13.57 1.83
C CYS A 10 -28.97 -12.34 2.58
N VAL A 11 -27.94 -11.69 2.03
CA VAL A 11 -27.29 -10.51 2.65
C VAL A 11 -28.21 -9.29 2.79
N TYR A 12 -29.36 -9.27 2.12
CA TYR A 12 -30.33 -8.17 2.19
C TYR A 12 -31.49 -8.45 3.15
N THR A 13 -32.10 -9.63 3.05
CA THR A 13 -33.34 -9.97 3.79
C THR A 13 -33.10 -10.83 5.02
N GLN A 14 -31.87 -11.33 5.20
CA GLN A 14 -31.50 -12.28 6.26
C GLN A 14 -32.24 -13.62 6.20
N ARG A 15 -32.94 -13.91 5.09
CA ARG A 15 -33.56 -15.22 4.89
C ARG A 15 -32.47 -16.28 4.68
N ILE A 16 -32.60 -17.40 5.37
CA ILE A 16 -31.79 -18.60 5.18
C ILE A 16 -32.53 -19.54 4.23
N GLU A 17 -31.82 -20.13 3.28
CA GLU A 17 -32.33 -21.13 2.35
C GLU A 17 -31.38 -22.31 2.28
N SER A 18 -31.94 -23.53 2.32
CA SER A 18 -31.18 -24.77 2.16
C SER A 18 -31.08 -25.16 0.69
N ILE A 19 -29.88 -25.46 0.23
CA ILE A 19 -29.56 -25.86 -1.14
C ILE A 19 -28.94 -27.25 -1.08
N GLY A 20 -29.66 -28.26 -1.56
CA GLY A 20 -29.18 -29.64 -1.63
C GLY A 20 -28.05 -29.81 -2.64
N CYS A 21 -27.00 -30.55 -2.29
CA CYS A 21 -25.89 -30.86 -3.20
C CYS A 21 -25.14 -32.13 -2.78
N ASP A 22 -24.57 -32.85 -3.77
CA ASP A 22 -23.77 -34.05 -3.52
C ASP A 22 -22.34 -33.72 -3.05
N SER A 23 -21.83 -32.52 -3.34
CA SER A 23 -20.47 -32.10 -3.03
C SER A 23 -20.34 -30.57 -2.99
N VAL A 24 -19.41 -30.08 -2.18
CA VAL A 24 -19.12 -28.64 -2.01
C VAL A 24 -17.65 -28.37 -2.28
N VAL A 25 -17.36 -27.48 -3.22
CA VAL A 25 -16.01 -26.95 -3.48
C VAL A 25 -15.89 -25.59 -2.82
N VAL A 26 -15.03 -25.48 -1.81
CA VAL A 26 -14.87 -24.26 -1.02
C VAL A 26 -13.79 -23.38 -1.63
N VAL A 27 -14.20 -22.25 -2.22
CA VAL A 27 -13.31 -21.23 -2.77
C VAL A 27 -13.40 -19.96 -1.91
N THR A 28 -12.77 -20.01 -0.72
CA THR A 28 -12.81 -18.91 0.25
C THR A 28 -11.59 -18.01 0.09
N ALA A 29 -10.63 -18.09 1.01
CA ALA A 29 -9.41 -17.29 1.02
C ALA A 29 -8.19 -18.21 1.09
N ARG A 30 -7.03 -17.65 0.72
CA ARG A 30 -5.73 -18.30 0.91
C ARG A 30 -5.10 -17.79 2.20
N LEU A 31 -4.45 -18.69 2.93
CA LEU A 31 -3.56 -18.32 4.04
C LEU A 31 -2.11 -18.27 3.52
N PRO A 32 -1.25 -17.41 4.07
CA PRO A 32 0.18 -17.43 3.74
C PRO A 32 0.80 -18.77 4.15
N ASP A 33 1.72 -19.28 3.32
CA ASP A 33 2.64 -20.37 3.69
C ASP A 33 3.98 -19.74 4.11
N ASP A 34 4.09 -19.40 5.40
CA ASP A 34 5.21 -18.65 5.98
C ASP A 34 6.03 -19.44 7.01
N ALA A 35 5.78 -20.75 7.13
CA ALA A 35 6.31 -21.57 8.21
C ALA A 35 7.85 -21.55 8.27
N LEU A 36 8.52 -21.65 7.12
CA LEU A 36 9.98 -21.55 7.02
C LEU A 36 10.48 -20.17 7.43
N ALA A 37 9.84 -19.10 6.95
CA ALA A 37 10.24 -17.73 7.26
C ALA A 37 10.11 -17.45 8.76
N ARG A 38 9.03 -17.92 9.39
CA ARG A 38 8.84 -17.84 10.85
C ARG A 38 9.92 -18.62 11.59
N ALA A 39 10.17 -19.87 11.22
CA ALA A 39 11.20 -20.71 11.87
C ALA A 39 12.61 -20.11 11.76
N LEU A 40 12.93 -19.48 10.62
CA LEU A 40 14.21 -18.77 10.45
C LEU A 40 14.31 -17.53 11.36
N ARG A 41 13.22 -16.75 11.49
CA ARG A 41 13.17 -15.58 12.39
C ARG A 41 13.29 -15.96 13.86
N GLU A 42 12.68 -17.06 14.28
CA GLU A 42 12.82 -17.61 15.65
C GLU A 42 14.28 -17.95 15.99
N ARG A 43 15.08 -18.34 14.98
CA ARG A 43 16.51 -18.64 15.10
C ARG A 43 17.42 -17.43 14.86
N GLY A 44 16.90 -16.21 15.00
CA GLY A 44 17.64 -14.96 14.77
C GLY A 44 18.99 -14.87 15.49
N ALA A 45 19.09 -15.45 16.68
CA ALA A 45 20.33 -15.47 17.46
C ALA A 45 21.47 -16.26 16.79
N GLU A 46 21.16 -17.20 15.89
CA GLU A 46 22.14 -18.04 15.19
C GLU A 46 22.66 -17.40 13.89
N TRP A 47 22.01 -16.34 13.40
CA TRP A 47 22.26 -15.78 12.06
C TRP A 47 23.69 -15.30 11.87
N GLY A 48 24.25 -14.60 12.87
CA GLY A 48 25.62 -14.10 12.80
C GLY A 48 26.66 -15.20 12.65
N ALA A 49 26.47 -16.34 13.33
CA ALA A 49 27.36 -17.50 13.21
C ALA A 49 27.25 -18.20 11.84
N ALA A 50 26.08 -18.09 11.20
CA ALA A 50 25.80 -18.64 9.87
C ALA A 50 26.13 -17.68 8.71
N GLY A 51 26.56 -16.44 8.99
CA GLY A 51 26.80 -15.41 7.98
C GLY A 51 25.53 -14.83 7.34
N LEU A 52 24.38 -14.94 8.00
CA LEU A 52 23.09 -14.43 7.52
C LEU A 52 22.82 -13.03 8.09
N SER A 53 22.44 -12.07 7.24
CA SER A 53 22.15 -10.68 7.63
C SER A 53 20.67 -10.42 7.90
N SER A 54 19.78 -10.93 7.04
CA SER A 54 18.34 -10.72 7.15
C SER A 54 17.54 -11.86 6.52
N VAL A 55 16.26 -11.97 6.91
CA VAL A 55 15.28 -12.91 6.34
C VAL A 55 13.96 -12.18 6.11
N THR A 56 13.55 -12.10 4.85
CA THR A 56 12.30 -11.47 4.41
C THR A 56 11.47 -12.45 3.59
N ALA A 57 10.20 -12.61 3.96
CA ALA A 57 9.24 -13.36 3.14
C ALA A 57 8.63 -12.41 2.12
N VAL A 58 8.43 -12.87 0.88
CA VAL A 58 7.88 -12.06 -0.22
C VAL A 58 6.73 -12.77 -0.93
N GLY A 59 5.87 -11.99 -1.57
CA GLY A 59 4.72 -12.44 -2.32
C GLY A 59 3.69 -13.17 -1.46
N ASP A 60 3.08 -14.21 -2.01
CA ASP A 60 1.98 -14.93 -1.37
C ASP A 60 2.40 -15.64 -0.06
N SER A 61 3.70 -15.91 0.13
CA SER A 61 4.23 -16.43 1.40
C SER A 61 4.12 -15.43 2.54
N TRP A 62 4.05 -14.14 2.24
CA TRP A 62 3.86 -13.07 3.21
C TRP A 62 2.40 -12.61 3.27
N CYS A 63 1.80 -12.34 2.10
CA CYS A 63 0.44 -11.85 2.00
C CYS A 63 -0.17 -12.30 0.65
N PRO A 64 -1.05 -13.33 0.65
CA PRO A 64 -1.71 -13.81 -0.56
C PRO A 64 -2.44 -12.70 -1.31
N GLY A 65 -2.04 -12.45 -2.55
CA GLY A 65 -2.53 -11.33 -3.35
C GLY A 65 -2.75 -11.68 -4.82
N THR A 66 -2.71 -10.68 -5.67
CA THR A 66 -2.67 -10.88 -7.13
C THR A 66 -1.27 -11.28 -7.57
N ILE A 67 -1.14 -11.88 -8.75
CA ILE A 67 0.17 -12.19 -9.35
C ILE A 67 1.00 -10.89 -9.49
N ALA A 68 0.36 -9.79 -9.87
CA ALA A 68 1.03 -8.49 -9.97
C ALA A 68 1.61 -8.01 -8.63
N ALA A 69 0.90 -8.25 -7.52
CA ALA A 69 1.41 -7.93 -6.18
C ALA A 69 2.63 -8.77 -5.82
N ALA A 70 2.60 -10.09 -6.09
CA ALA A 70 3.72 -10.97 -5.81
C ALA A 70 4.96 -10.63 -6.67
N VAL A 71 4.77 -10.31 -7.95
CA VAL A 71 5.85 -9.87 -8.85
C VAL A 71 6.43 -8.54 -8.38
N TRP A 72 5.57 -7.58 -8.02
CA TRP A 72 6.02 -6.28 -7.52
C TRP A 72 6.80 -6.42 -6.21
N ASP A 73 6.33 -7.25 -5.27
CA ASP A 73 6.98 -7.44 -3.98
C ASP A 73 8.38 -8.08 -4.11
N GLY A 74 8.51 -9.09 -4.98
CA GLY A 74 9.81 -9.67 -5.31
C GLY A 74 10.77 -8.67 -5.97
N ARG A 75 10.26 -7.86 -6.92
CA ARG A 75 11.05 -6.80 -7.55
C ARG A 75 11.49 -5.75 -6.52
N ARG A 76 10.56 -5.27 -5.69
CA ARG A 76 10.82 -4.29 -4.63
C ARG A 76 11.91 -4.79 -3.70
N PHE A 77 11.81 -6.04 -3.22
CA PHE A 77 12.82 -6.62 -2.35
C PHE A 77 14.21 -6.64 -3.00
N ALA A 78 14.30 -6.95 -4.29
CA ALA A 78 15.58 -6.94 -5.01
C ALA A 78 16.14 -5.53 -5.20
N GLU A 79 15.28 -4.53 -5.48
CA GLU A 79 15.68 -3.13 -5.65
C GLU A 79 16.10 -2.48 -4.33
N GLU A 80 15.44 -2.83 -3.22
CA GLU A 80 15.69 -2.28 -1.87
C GLU A 80 16.68 -3.13 -1.05
N LEU A 81 17.29 -4.17 -1.64
CA LEU A 81 18.27 -5.00 -0.94
C LEU A 81 19.51 -4.16 -0.58
N ASP A 82 19.96 -4.29 0.67
CA ASP A 82 21.03 -3.48 1.28
C ASP A 82 20.71 -1.98 1.45
N GLU A 83 19.51 -1.53 1.07
CA GLU A 83 19.03 -0.20 1.42
C GLU A 83 18.57 -0.16 2.89
N ASN A 84 18.76 0.98 3.55
CA ASN A 84 18.18 1.19 4.87
C ASN A 84 16.67 1.36 4.69
N PRO A 85 15.80 0.51 5.28
CA PRO A 85 14.37 0.68 5.20
C PRO A 85 14.05 2.11 5.64
N GLY A 86 13.55 2.92 4.69
CA GLY A 86 13.20 4.30 4.96
C GLY A 86 12.30 4.37 6.20
N GLY A 87 12.45 5.43 6.99
CA GLY A 87 11.56 5.68 8.13
C GLY A 87 10.10 5.87 7.67
N ASP A 88 9.26 6.46 8.52
CA ASP A 88 7.80 6.55 8.30
C ASP A 88 7.33 7.36 7.05
N GLY A 89 8.24 7.78 6.16
CA GLY A 89 7.94 8.46 4.91
C GLY A 89 7.46 7.52 3.80
N THR A 90 6.77 8.08 2.80
CA THR A 90 6.40 7.32 1.60
C THR A 90 7.63 7.06 0.72
N PRO A 91 7.91 5.80 0.29
CA PRO A 91 9.13 5.44 -0.45
C PRO A 91 9.09 5.83 -1.94
N PHE A 92 8.19 6.73 -2.32
CA PHE A 92 8.03 7.19 -3.70
C PHE A 92 7.61 8.66 -3.72
N ARG A 93 7.97 9.35 -4.82
CA ARG A 93 7.57 10.75 -5.04
C ARG A 93 6.06 10.82 -5.22
N ARG A 94 5.43 11.71 -4.47
CA ARG A 94 3.98 11.96 -4.54
C ARG A 94 3.72 13.27 -5.25
N GLU A 95 2.76 13.26 -6.15
CA GLU A 95 2.21 14.48 -6.74
C GLU A 95 1.06 14.96 -5.86
N VAL A 96 1.22 16.13 -5.25
CA VAL A 96 0.21 16.75 -4.39
C VAL A 96 -0.15 18.13 -4.91
N THR A 97 -1.42 18.49 -4.79
CA THR A 97 -1.90 19.80 -5.25
C THR A 97 -1.22 20.92 -4.47
N ALA A 98 -0.64 21.88 -5.20
CA ALA A 98 -0.11 23.09 -4.60
C ALA A 98 -1.25 23.91 -3.98
N ILE A 99 -1.08 24.31 -2.71
CA ILE A 99 -2.03 25.21 -2.06
C ILE A 99 -1.84 26.61 -2.66
N ALA A 100 -2.89 27.14 -3.27
CA ALA A 100 -2.88 28.50 -3.79
C ALA A 100 -2.62 29.51 -2.64
N PRO A 101 -1.85 30.57 -2.87
CA PRO A 101 -1.65 31.60 -1.85
C PRO A 101 -3.00 32.21 -1.45
N ARG A 102 -3.15 32.52 -0.17
CA ARG A 102 -4.39 33.12 0.36
C ARG A 102 -4.63 34.45 -0.35
N ALA A 103 -5.71 34.54 -1.13
CA ALA A 103 -6.10 35.80 -1.75
C ALA A 103 -6.28 36.86 -0.65
N ARG A 104 -5.61 38.01 -0.78
CA ARG A 104 -5.98 39.18 0.01
C ARG A 104 -7.37 39.57 -0.46
N VAL A 105 -8.36 39.45 0.43
CA VAL A 105 -9.67 40.06 0.19
C VAL A 105 -9.39 41.54 -0.05
N PHE A 106 -9.81 42.04 -1.21
CA PHE A 106 -9.70 43.46 -1.55
C PHE A 106 -10.33 44.28 -0.43
N SER A 107 -9.51 45.02 0.33
CA SER A 107 -10.02 46.15 1.10
C SER A 107 -10.42 47.19 0.07
N SER A 108 -11.72 47.34 -0.16
CA SER A 108 -12.26 48.48 -0.90
C SER A 108 -12.13 49.73 -0.03
N GLU A 109 -10.94 50.31 0.02
CA GLU A 109 -10.79 51.72 0.36
C GLU A 109 -10.03 52.40 -0.78
N GLY A 110 -10.74 53.30 -1.44
CA GLY A 110 -10.28 53.99 -2.65
C GLY A 110 -9.09 54.90 -2.40
N GLY A 111 -8.28 55.07 -3.44
CA GLY A 111 -7.21 56.06 -3.52
C GLY A 111 -6.56 56.04 -4.90
N ALA A 112 -6.57 57.18 -5.58
CA ALA A 112 -6.25 57.38 -7.00
C ALA A 112 -4.85 56.91 -7.47
N PRO A 113 -4.64 56.68 -8.79
CA PRO A 113 -3.36 56.25 -9.33
C PRO A 113 -2.34 57.40 -9.35
N THR A 114 -1.18 57.23 -8.71
CA THR A 114 -0.04 58.15 -8.82
C THR A 114 1.18 57.45 -9.42
N SER A 115 1.46 57.82 -10.66
CA SER A 115 2.73 57.85 -11.41
C SER A 115 3.78 56.73 -11.23
N SER A 116 4.11 56.13 -12.38
CA SER A 116 5.20 55.21 -12.72
C SER A 116 6.62 55.67 -12.36
N PRO A 117 7.57 54.71 -12.24
CA PRO A 117 8.96 54.95 -12.60
C PRO A 117 9.50 53.95 -13.64
N THR A 118 9.94 54.53 -14.76
CA THR A 118 11.18 54.29 -15.54
C THR A 118 11.68 52.86 -15.77
N GLU A 119 11.59 52.44 -17.03
CA GLU A 119 12.37 51.37 -17.68
C GLU A 119 13.89 51.52 -17.46
N THR A 120 14.58 50.42 -17.15
CA THR A 120 16.02 50.28 -17.38
C THR A 120 16.26 48.94 -18.08
N SER A 121 16.58 49.01 -19.38
CA SER A 121 17.09 47.89 -20.17
C SER A 121 18.49 47.48 -19.69
N PRO A 122 18.85 46.18 -19.65
CA PRO A 122 20.23 45.76 -19.61
C PRO A 122 20.76 45.55 -21.03
N GLY A 123 21.86 46.23 -21.36
CA GLY A 123 22.67 45.97 -22.55
C GLY A 123 23.85 45.06 -22.22
N ALA A 124 24.23 44.30 -23.26
CA ALA A 124 25.46 43.52 -23.49
C ALA A 124 25.73 42.29 -22.61
#